data_AF-A0A672HT99-F1
#
_entry.id   AF-A0A672HT99-F1
#
_cell.length_a   1.000
_cell.length_b   1.000
_cell.length_c   1.000
_cell.angle_alpha   90.00
_cell.angle_beta   90.00
_cell.angle_gamma   90.00
#
_symmetry.space_group_name_H-M   'P 1'
#
loop_
_entity.id
_entity.type
_entity.pdbx_description
1 polymer ?
#
loop_
_entity_poly.entity_id
_entity_poly.type
_entity_poly.pdbx_seq_one_letter_code
_entity_poly.pdbx_strand_id
1 'polypeptide(L)'
;MDIRPNHTVYINNINDKVKKEELKRSLYALFSQFGQIVDIVAMKTMKMRGQAFVVFKELTAATNALRQLQGFPFYNKPMRIQYAKTDSEVIAKVKGTYGDKEKKKEKKKKAQELAANVPKKPAAVSPASEGVPDNPPNYILFLSNLPEETNEMMLSMLFNQFPGFKEVRLVPGKHDIAFVEFEGETQAGVAKDALQGFRITATCAMKITYAKK
;
A
#
# COMPACT_ATOMS: atom_id res chain seq x y z
N MET A 1 -10.02 12.03 -3.21
CA MET A 1 -9.70 11.91 -1.77
C MET A 1 -8.92 13.14 -1.36
N ASP A 2 -9.45 13.92 -0.44
CA ASP A 2 -8.74 15.08 0.11
C ASP A 2 -7.60 14.60 1.01
N ILE A 3 -6.37 14.86 0.57
CA ILE A 3 -5.18 14.51 1.34
C ILE A 3 -4.98 15.61 2.39
N ARG A 4 -5.16 15.25 3.66
CA ARG A 4 -4.98 16.17 4.78
C ARG A 4 -3.52 16.68 4.86
N PRO A 5 -3.30 17.91 5.37
CA PRO A 5 -1.96 18.41 5.63
C PRO A 5 -1.13 17.44 6.47
N ASN A 6 0.11 17.21 6.05
CA ASN A 6 1.05 16.32 6.71
C ASN A 6 2.43 16.99 6.85
N HIS A 7 3.16 16.65 7.91
CA HIS A 7 4.55 17.06 8.12
C HIS A 7 5.49 16.47 7.06
N THR A 8 5.07 15.38 6.43
CA THR A 8 5.80 14.74 5.35
C THR A 8 5.21 15.11 4.01
N VAL A 9 6.06 15.60 3.11
CA VAL A 9 5.71 15.78 1.70
C VAL A 9 6.24 14.61 0.88
N TYR A 10 5.37 14.06 0.03
CA TYR A 10 5.70 13.08 -0.98
C TYR A 10 6.02 13.80 -2.28
N ILE A 11 7.13 13.40 -2.91
CA ILE A 11 7.63 13.97 -4.15
C ILE A 11 7.74 12.86 -5.17
N ASN A 12 7.15 13.05 -6.34
CA ASN A 12 7.34 12.16 -7.49
C ASN A 12 7.73 12.92 -8.76
N ASN A 13 7.91 12.17 -9.83
CA ASN A 13 8.46 12.66 -11.10
C ASN A 13 9.91 13.17 -11.02
N ILE A 14 10.70 12.71 -10.06
CA ILE A 14 12.12 13.06 -9.97
C ILE A 14 12.92 12.24 -11.00
N ASN A 15 14.12 12.72 -11.37
CA ASN A 15 15.06 11.98 -12.20
C ASN A 15 15.64 10.79 -11.42
N ASP A 16 15.40 9.57 -11.90
CA ASP A 16 15.80 8.33 -11.23
C ASP A 16 17.26 7.94 -11.48
N LYS A 17 17.94 8.57 -12.45
CA LYS A 17 19.36 8.34 -12.77
C LYS A 17 20.33 8.93 -11.74
N VAL A 18 19.91 9.96 -11.00
CA VAL A 18 20.74 10.63 -9.96
C VAL A 18 21.07 9.66 -8.83
N LYS A 19 22.28 9.66 -8.26
CA LYS A 19 22.62 8.73 -7.16
C LYS A 19 21.78 9.01 -5.91
N LYS A 20 21.49 7.99 -5.08
CA LYS A 20 20.63 8.12 -3.89
C LYS A 20 21.12 9.19 -2.91
N GLU A 21 22.42 9.22 -2.64
CA GLU A 21 23.02 10.16 -1.68
C GLU A 21 22.97 11.60 -2.19
N GLU A 22 23.34 11.80 -3.46
CA GLU A 22 23.28 13.09 -4.15
C GLU A 22 21.85 13.62 -4.21
N LEU A 23 20.88 12.75 -4.52
CA LEU A 23 19.46 13.07 -4.48
C LEU A 23 19.03 13.56 -3.09
N LYS A 24 19.40 12.84 -2.02
CA LYS A 24 19.09 13.25 -0.63
C LYS A 24 19.73 14.59 -0.28
N ARG A 25 21.01 14.80 -0.61
CA ARG A 25 21.72 16.07 -0.35
C ARG A 25 21.08 17.24 -1.08
N SER A 26 20.69 17.05 -2.33
CA SER A 26 20.07 18.09 -3.16
C SER A 26 18.66 18.44 -2.68
N LEU A 27 17.86 17.42 -2.33
CA LEU A 27 16.55 17.64 -1.72
C LEU A 27 16.69 18.35 -0.37
N TYR A 28 17.70 17.99 0.44
CA TYR A 28 17.95 18.69 1.70
C TYR A 28 18.27 20.17 1.47
N ALA A 29 19.21 20.47 0.57
CA ALA A 29 19.61 21.84 0.25
C ALA A 29 18.44 22.68 -0.30
N LEU A 30 17.57 22.07 -1.11
CA LEU A 30 16.42 22.77 -1.68
C LEU A 30 15.30 22.98 -0.64
N PHE A 31 14.97 21.98 0.17
CA PHE A 31 13.81 22.05 1.06
C PHE A 31 14.11 22.72 2.42
N SER A 32 15.38 22.82 2.82
CA SER A 32 15.77 23.42 4.11
C SER A 32 15.40 24.89 4.25
N GLN A 33 15.22 25.60 3.12
CA GLN A 33 14.77 27.00 3.10
C GLN A 33 13.37 27.21 3.68
N PHE A 34 12.52 26.17 3.69
CA PHE A 34 11.14 26.27 4.19
C PHE A 34 11.02 25.91 5.67
N GLY A 35 12.00 25.20 6.23
CA GLY A 35 12.02 24.80 7.62
C GLY A 35 12.94 23.63 7.91
N GLN A 36 13.05 23.27 9.20
CA GLN A 36 13.92 22.19 9.64
C GLN A 36 13.45 20.83 9.10
N ILE A 37 14.33 20.16 8.36
CA ILE A 37 14.12 18.80 7.87
C ILE A 37 14.59 17.81 8.93
N VAL A 38 13.71 16.87 9.26
CA VAL A 38 13.96 15.79 10.23
C VAL A 38 14.58 14.58 9.53
N ASP A 39 14.03 14.19 8.38
CA ASP A 39 14.54 13.07 7.60
C ASP A 39 14.16 13.20 6.11
N ILE A 40 14.91 12.52 5.25
CA ILE A 40 14.62 12.36 3.82
C ILE A 40 14.72 10.89 3.45
N VAL A 41 13.60 10.33 3.00
CA VAL A 41 13.53 8.92 2.58
C VAL A 41 13.49 8.86 1.05
N ALA A 42 14.50 8.23 0.46
CA ALA A 42 14.56 7.95 -0.97
C ALA A 42 15.12 6.55 -1.20
N MET A 43 14.52 5.80 -2.12
CA MET A 43 14.93 4.44 -2.46
C MET A 43 15.10 4.29 -3.98
N LYS A 44 16.00 3.40 -4.40
CA LYS A 44 16.29 3.14 -5.83
C LYS A 44 15.67 1.85 -6.36
N THR A 45 14.76 1.25 -5.59
CA THR A 45 14.02 0.05 -6.03
C THR A 45 13.08 0.42 -7.17
N MET A 46 12.73 -0.58 -8.00
CA MET A 46 11.85 -0.41 -9.17
C MET A 46 10.54 0.33 -8.84
N LYS A 47 9.96 0.04 -7.67
CA LYS A 47 8.72 0.66 -7.17
C LYS A 47 8.89 2.08 -6.63
N MET A 48 10.06 2.42 -6.09
CA MET A 48 10.29 3.69 -5.36
C MET A 48 11.21 4.66 -6.09
N ARG A 49 11.83 4.25 -7.19
CA ARG A 49 12.70 5.12 -7.99
C ARG A 49 11.90 6.31 -8.54
N GLY A 50 12.54 7.48 -8.59
CA GLY A 50 11.89 8.73 -9.00
C GLY A 50 10.94 9.31 -7.95
N GLN A 51 10.94 8.78 -6.73
CA GLN A 51 10.13 9.24 -5.61
C GLN A 51 10.99 9.51 -4.38
N ALA A 52 10.53 10.44 -3.54
CA ALA A 52 11.14 10.75 -2.25
C ALA A 52 10.08 11.24 -1.26
N PHE A 53 10.41 11.15 0.02
CA PHE A 53 9.67 11.76 1.11
C PHE A 53 10.59 12.70 1.86
N VAL A 54 10.14 13.93 2.09
CA VAL A 54 10.84 14.92 2.92
C VAL A 54 9.99 15.16 4.15
N VAL A 55 10.56 14.91 5.33
CA VAL A 55 9.89 15.04 6.62
C VAL A 55 10.32 16.34 7.26
N PHE A 56 9.37 17.27 7.42
CA PHE A 56 9.60 18.51 8.14
C PHE A 56 9.28 18.36 9.63
N LYS A 57 9.94 19.18 10.44
CA LYS A 57 9.59 19.32 11.86
C LYS A 57 8.25 20.04 12.03
N GLU A 58 7.98 21.06 11.21
CA GLU A 58 6.79 21.90 11.29
C GLU A 58 5.84 21.63 10.11
N LEU A 59 4.53 21.60 10.39
CA LEU A 59 3.49 21.40 9.36
C LEU A 59 3.41 22.57 8.36
N THR A 60 3.64 23.79 8.84
CA THR A 60 3.62 25.00 8.02
C THR A 60 4.74 25.00 6.98
N ALA A 61 5.93 24.52 7.36
CA ALA A 61 7.07 24.34 6.45
C ALA A 61 6.74 23.39 5.30
N ALA A 62 6.11 22.25 5.61
CA ALA A 62 5.66 21.29 4.60
C ALA A 62 4.63 21.91 3.62
N THR A 63 3.69 22.69 4.16
CA THR A 63 2.66 23.40 3.37
C THR A 63 3.28 24.43 2.42
N ASN A 64 4.23 25.21 2.92
CA ASN A 64 4.93 26.23 2.14
C ASN A 64 5.78 25.62 1.04
N ALA A 65 6.55 24.58 1.37
CA ALA A 65 7.37 23.85 0.40
C ALA A 65 6.52 23.25 -0.72
N LEU A 66 5.37 22.65 -0.39
CA LEU A 66 4.45 22.09 -1.37
C LEU A 66 3.94 23.16 -2.34
N ARG A 67 3.51 24.32 -1.85
CA ARG A 67 2.96 25.39 -2.69
C ARG A 67 4.02 26.04 -3.58
N GLN A 68 5.23 26.24 -3.07
CA GLN A 68 6.27 27.00 -3.77
C GLN A 68 7.11 26.14 -4.73
N LEU A 69 7.32 24.86 -4.41
CA LEU A 69 8.13 23.96 -5.24
C LEU A 69 7.29 23.08 -6.17
N GLN A 70 5.97 23.31 -6.27
CA GLN A 70 5.14 22.54 -7.18
C GLN A 70 5.57 22.79 -8.63
N GLY A 71 5.93 21.73 -9.35
CA GLY A 71 6.41 21.81 -10.72
C GLY A 71 7.84 22.35 -10.86
N PHE A 72 8.55 22.61 -9.75
CA PHE A 72 9.91 23.13 -9.79
C PHE A 72 10.84 22.19 -10.59
N PRO A 73 11.59 22.72 -11.57
CA PRO A 73 12.55 21.91 -12.33
C PRO A 73 13.68 21.39 -11.43
N PHE A 74 13.73 20.08 -11.22
CA PHE A 74 14.74 19.43 -10.39
C PHE A 74 15.38 18.28 -11.18
N TYR A 75 16.67 18.42 -11.49
CA TYR A 75 17.40 17.53 -12.42
C TYR A 75 16.69 17.34 -13.76
N ASN A 76 16.30 18.45 -14.38
CA ASN A 76 15.61 18.53 -15.68
C ASN A 76 14.25 17.84 -15.73
N LYS A 77 13.61 17.62 -14.56
CA LYS A 77 12.23 17.14 -14.48
C LYS A 77 11.42 18.02 -13.53
N PRO A 78 10.19 18.43 -13.90
CA PRO A 78 9.32 19.19 -13.01
C PRO A 78 8.83 18.26 -11.90
N MET A 79 9.27 18.51 -10.67
CA MET A 79 8.89 17.68 -9.54
C MET A 79 7.42 17.91 -9.16
N ARG A 80 6.75 16.86 -8.71
CA ARG A 80 5.35 16.91 -8.27
C ARG A 80 5.29 16.59 -6.79
N ILE A 81 4.67 17.47 -6.02
CA ILE A 81 4.63 17.43 -4.56
C ILE A 81 3.20 17.28 -4.08
N GLN A 82 2.99 16.39 -3.11
CA GLN A 82 1.73 16.16 -2.41
C GLN A 82 2.02 15.91 -0.93
N TYR A 83 1.02 16.03 -0.06
CA TYR A 83 1.17 15.51 1.29
C TYR A 83 1.28 13.98 1.29
N ALA A 84 2.04 13.43 2.22
CA ALA A 84 2.07 12.00 2.43
C ALA A 84 0.70 11.50 2.94
N LYS A 85 0.28 10.32 2.46
CA LYS A 85 -0.96 9.68 2.89
C LYS A 85 -0.94 9.25 4.37
N THR A 86 0.24 8.96 4.89
CA THR A 86 0.45 8.44 6.25
C THR A 86 1.58 9.18 6.94
N ASP A 87 1.56 9.18 8.28
CA ASP A 87 2.62 9.78 9.08
C ASP A 87 3.91 8.97 8.96
N SER A 88 5.01 9.70 8.73
CA SER A 88 6.36 9.13 8.73
C SER A 88 6.72 8.50 10.07
N GLU A 89 7.58 7.49 10.04
CA GLU A 89 8.02 6.75 11.23
C GLU A 89 8.49 7.70 12.35
N VAL A 90 9.29 8.70 12.00
CA VAL A 90 9.83 9.68 12.95
C VAL A 90 8.73 10.57 13.55
N ILE A 91 7.73 10.97 12.75
CA ILE A 91 6.60 11.78 13.22
C ILE A 91 5.68 10.96 14.14
N ALA A 92 5.46 9.69 13.81
CA ALA A 92 4.70 8.77 14.66
C ALA A 92 5.39 8.52 16.02
N LYS A 93 6.72 8.47 16.06
CA LYS A 93 7.51 8.43 17.32
C LYS A 93 7.28 9.67 18.16
N VAL A 94 7.43 10.86 17.57
CA VAL A 94 7.28 12.14 18.28
C VAL A 94 5.86 12.34 18.80
N LYS A 95 4.83 11.94 18.04
CA LYS A 95 3.42 12.04 18.46
C LYS A 95 3.00 10.97 19.47
N GLY A 96 3.88 10.04 19.85
CA GLY A 96 3.55 8.94 20.76
C GLY A 96 2.64 7.85 20.17
N THR A 97 2.36 7.89 18.86
CA THR A 97 1.50 6.91 18.16
C THR A 97 2.28 5.69 17.63
N TYR A 98 3.51 5.51 18.10
CA TYR A 98 4.46 4.53 17.58
C TYR A 98 4.19 3.08 18.03
N GLY A 99 3.66 2.91 19.25
CA GLY A 99 3.53 1.60 19.90
C GLY A 99 2.60 0.60 19.18
N ASP A 100 1.68 1.08 18.34
CA ASP A 100 0.79 0.21 17.56
C ASP A 100 1.52 -0.56 16.44
N LYS A 101 2.62 0.00 15.90
CA LYS A 101 3.38 -0.66 14.82
C LYS A 101 4.33 -1.73 15.36
N GLU A 102 4.88 -1.57 16.56
CA GLU A 102 5.77 -2.56 17.19
C GLU A 102 5.00 -3.78 17.71
N LYS A 103 3.82 -3.62 18.31
CA LYS A 103 2.93 -4.76 18.64
C LYS A 103 2.55 -5.60 17.41
N LYS A 104 2.38 -4.95 16.25
CA LYS A 104 2.11 -5.65 14.97
C LYS A 104 3.35 -6.35 14.40
N LYS A 105 4.56 -5.82 14.65
CA LYS A 105 5.84 -6.41 14.21
C LYS A 105 6.31 -7.55 15.11
N GLU A 106 6.06 -7.47 16.42
CA GLU A 106 6.36 -8.53 17.38
C GLU A 106 5.41 -9.73 17.23
N LYS A 107 4.11 -9.49 16.97
CA LYS A 107 3.18 -10.55 16.54
C LYS A 107 3.63 -11.24 15.25
N LYS A 108 4.24 -10.51 14.32
CA LYS A 108 4.75 -11.05 13.05
C LYS A 108 6.04 -11.88 13.23
N LYS A 109 6.91 -11.54 14.20
CA LYS A 109 8.11 -12.31 14.54
C LYS A 109 7.80 -13.59 15.33
N LYS A 110 6.94 -13.52 16.36
CA LYS A 110 6.53 -14.71 17.13
C LYS A 110 5.80 -15.75 16.28
N ALA A 111 5.03 -15.32 15.27
CA ALA A 111 4.38 -16.22 14.32
C ALA A 111 5.36 -16.92 13.35
N GLN A 112 6.59 -16.41 13.20
CA GLN A 112 7.59 -16.91 12.24
C GLN A 112 8.49 -18.00 12.85
N GLU A 113 8.72 -17.98 14.17
CA GLU A 113 9.48 -19.03 14.88
C GLU A 113 8.66 -20.31 15.13
N LEU A 114 7.33 -20.21 15.30
CA LEU A 114 6.44 -21.35 15.50
C LEU A 114 6.20 -22.17 14.21
N ALA A 115 6.46 -21.61 13.03
CA ALA A 115 6.27 -22.26 11.74
C ALA A 115 7.48 -23.11 11.29
N ALA A 116 8.60 -23.07 12.01
CA ALA A 116 9.85 -23.71 11.60
C ALA A 116 9.99 -25.20 12.01
N ASN A 117 9.04 -25.78 12.76
CA ASN A 117 9.22 -27.10 13.38
C ASN A 117 8.09 -28.13 13.16
N VAL A 118 7.49 -28.21 11.96
CA VAL A 118 6.57 -29.31 11.62
C VAL A 118 7.05 -30.03 10.34
N PRO A 119 7.30 -31.35 10.39
CA PRO A 119 7.86 -32.11 9.27
C PRO A 119 6.82 -32.44 8.20
N LYS A 120 7.25 -32.37 6.93
CA LYS A 120 6.52 -32.77 5.72
C LYS A 120 6.27 -34.29 5.66
N LYS A 121 5.04 -34.71 5.35
CA LYS A 121 4.77 -35.98 4.65
C LYS A 121 3.52 -35.89 3.73
N PRO A 122 3.38 -36.79 2.72
CA PRO A 122 2.87 -36.44 1.41
C PRO A 122 1.56 -37.14 0.99
N ALA A 123 1.00 -36.62 -0.11
CA ALA A 123 0.08 -37.24 -1.08
C ALA A 123 -1.39 -37.47 -0.67
N ALA A 124 -2.31 -36.98 -1.49
CA ALA A 124 -3.16 -37.83 -2.35
C ALA A 124 -4.02 -36.95 -3.30
N VAL A 125 -4.22 -37.45 -4.52
CA VAL A 125 -4.90 -36.82 -5.65
C VAL A 125 -6.31 -37.41 -5.86
N SER A 126 -7.19 -36.62 -6.51
CA SER A 126 -8.36 -37.00 -7.36
C SER A 126 -9.76 -36.63 -6.79
N PRO A 127 -10.83 -36.50 -7.62
CA PRO A 127 -11.12 -35.29 -8.41
C PRO A 127 -12.59 -34.80 -8.31
N ALA A 128 -12.87 -33.63 -8.89
CA ALA A 128 -14.19 -33.14 -9.35
C ALA A 128 -15.21 -32.60 -8.32
N SER A 129 -15.02 -31.35 -7.91
CA SER A 129 -15.96 -30.22 -8.11
C SER A 129 -15.18 -28.95 -7.80
N GLU A 130 -15.26 -27.92 -8.66
CA GLU A 130 -14.38 -26.73 -8.63
C GLU A 130 -14.67 -25.80 -7.43
N GLY A 131 -14.54 -26.30 -6.21
CA GLY A 131 -14.41 -25.53 -4.98
C GLY A 131 -12.93 -25.27 -4.72
N VAL A 132 -12.47 -24.06 -4.99
CA VAL A 132 -11.12 -23.60 -4.60
C VAL A 132 -11.03 -23.70 -3.06
N PRO A 133 -9.98 -24.29 -2.47
CA PRO A 133 -9.90 -24.58 -1.04
C PRO A 133 -10.18 -23.34 -0.19
N ASP A 134 -11.17 -23.45 0.69
CA ASP A 134 -11.56 -22.40 1.62
C ASP A 134 -10.44 -22.25 2.65
N ASN A 135 -9.60 -21.23 2.47
CA ASN A 135 -8.65 -20.85 3.51
C ASN A 135 -9.45 -20.44 4.75
N PRO A 136 -8.93 -20.62 5.97
CA PRO A 136 -9.60 -20.18 7.19
C PRO A 136 -10.02 -18.71 7.07
N PRO A 137 -11.15 -18.31 7.71
CA PRO A 137 -11.65 -16.94 7.67
C PRO A 137 -10.55 -15.90 7.92
N ASN A 138 -10.57 -14.86 7.10
CA ASN A 138 -9.60 -13.78 7.10
C ASN A 138 -10.30 -12.47 6.73
N TYR A 139 -9.85 -11.35 7.30
CA TYR A 139 -10.33 -10.02 6.93
C TYR A 139 -9.77 -9.54 5.57
N ILE A 140 -8.90 -10.34 4.94
CA ILE A 140 -8.39 -10.09 3.59
C ILE A 140 -8.96 -11.14 2.63
N LEU A 141 -9.56 -10.68 1.54
CA LEU A 141 -10.02 -11.50 0.42
C LEU A 141 -8.97 -11.50 -0.69
N PHE A 142 -8.79 -12.66 -1.31
CA PHE A 142 -8.02 -12.85 -2.53
C PHE A 142 -8.99 -13.01 -3.69
N LEU A 143 -8.84 -12.13 -4.68
CA LEU A 143 -9.60 -12.13 -5.91
C LEU A 143 -8.73 -12.71 -7.02
N SER A 144 -9.34 -13.54 -7.85
CA SER A 144 -8.70 -14.15 -9.01
C SER A 144 -9.68 -14.19 -10.18
N ASN A 145 -9.16 -14.41 -11.38
CA ASN A 145 -9.94 -14.38 -12.62
C ASN A 145 -10.57 -12.99 -12.86
N LEU A 146 -9.75 -11.94 -12.71
CA LEU A 146 -10.14 -10.57 -13.06
C LEU A 146 -9.78 -10.25 -14.52
N PRO A 147 -10.62 -9.52 -15.27
CA PRO A 147 -10.26 -8.96 -16.58
C PRO A 147 -9.04 -8.05 -16.52
N GLU A 148 -8.25 -7.97 -17.60
CA GLU A 148 -7.08 -7.08 -17.70
C GLU A 148 -7.43 -5.60 -17.55
N GLU A 149 -8.65 -5.22 -17.97
CA GLU A 149 -9.19 -3.87 -17.85
C GLU A 149 -9.60 -3.50 -16.41
N THR A 150 -9.63 -4.49 -15.50
CA THR A 150 -10.04 -4.29 -14.11
C THR A 150 -9.02 -3.44 -13.37
N ASN A 151 -9.48 -2.33 -12.83
CA ASN A 151 -8.65 -1.42 -12.05
C ASN A 151 -9.13 -1.30 -10.60
N GLU A 152 -8.30 -0.66 -9.78
CA GLU A 152 -8.55 -0.47 -8.34
C GLU A 152 -9.86 0.28 -8.08
N MET A 153 -10.23 1.24 -8.94
CA MET A 153 -11.43 2.06 -8.76
C MET A 153 -12.71 1.25 -8.97
N MET A 154 -12.76 0.38 -9.98
CA MET A 154 -13.89 -0.52 -10.23
C MET A 154 -14.10 -1.48 -9.06
N LEU A 155 -13.02 -2.11 -8.59
CA LEU A 155 -13.08 -3.01 -7.44
C LEU A 155 -13.43 -2.25 -6.16
N SER A 156 -12.89 -1.04 -5.97
CA SER A 156 -13.23 -0.21 -4.82
C SER A 156 -14.72 0.13 -4.81
N MET A 157 -15.29 0.54 -5.95
CA MET A 157 -16.73 0.79 -6.05
C MET A 157 -17.56 -0.45 -5.73
N LEU A 158 -17.14 -1.61 -6.23
CA LEU A 158 -17.84 -2.87 -6.02
C LEU A 158 -17.79 -3.34 -4.56
N PHE A 159 -16.65 -3.19 -3.86
CA PHE A 159 -16.50 -3.66 -2.48
C PHE A 159 -16.91 -2.62 -1.44
N ASN A 160 -16.94 -1.32 -1.77
CA ASN A 160 -17.37 -0.25 -0.87
C ASN A 160 -18.84 -0.34 -0.46
N GLN A 161 -19.67 -1.12 -1.16
CA GLN A 161 -21.06 -1.38 -0.75
C GLN A 161 -21.15 -2.25 0.52
N PHE A 162 -20.08 -2.97 0.88
CA PHE A 162 -20.03 -3.82 2.05
C PHE A 162 -19.43 -3.05 3.23
N PRO A 163 -20.06 -3.10 4.42
CA PRO A 163 -19.53 -2.44 5.62
C PRO A 163 -18.11 -2.89 5.96
N GLY A 164 -17.28 -1.95 6.39
CA GLY A 164 -15.90 -2.22 6.82
C GLY A 164 -14.90 -2.45 5.69
N PHE A 165 -15.24 -2.18 4.44
CA PHE A 165 -14.28 -2.10 3.34
C PHE A 165 -13.15 -1.09 3.66
N LYS A 166 -11.88 -1.47 3.43
CA LYS A 166 -10.71 -0.61 3.67
C LYS A 166 -9.99 -0.24 2.38
N GLU A 167 -9.40 -1.23 1.70
CA GLU A 167 -8.61 -0.99 0.51
C GLU A 167 -8.63 -2.17 -0.47
N VAL A 168 -8.43 -1.84 -1.75
CA VAL A 168 -8.09 -2.81 -2.80
C VAL A 168 -6.62 -2.67 -3.13
N ARG A 169 -5.91 -3.79 -3.21
CA ARG A 169 -4.51 -3.86 -3.64
C ARG A 169 -4.38 -4.78 -4.83
N LEU A 170 -4.18 -4.20 -6.01
CA LEU A 170 -3.76 -4.92 -7.21
C LEU A 170 -2.32 -5.40 -7.07
N VAL A 171 -1.99 -6.53 -7.70
CA VAL A 171 -0.62 -7.06 -7.71
C VAL A 171 0.15 -6.50 -8.91
N PRO A 172 1.28 -5.79 -8.70
CA PRO A 172 2.08 -5.29 -9.81
C PRO A 172 2.54 -6.42 -10.72
N GLY A 173 2.26 -6.31 -12.02
CA GLY A 173 2.60 -7.32 -13.02
C GLY A 173 1.65 -8.52 -13.10
N LYS A 174 0.54 -8.52 -12.34
CA LYS A 174 -0.52 -9.52 -12.43
C LYS A 174 -1.89 -8.84 -12.35
N HIS A 175 -2.53 -8.65 -13.50
CA HIS A 175 -3.80 -7.94 -13.64
C HIS A 175 -5.03 -8.81 -13.32
N ASP A 176 -4.84 -10.12 -13.27
CA ASP A 176 -5.87 -11.13 -13.02
C ASP A 176 -6.17 -11.36 -11.52
N ILE A 177 -5.40 -10.72 -10.63
CA ILE A 177 -5.49 -10.92 -9.18
C ILE A 177 -5.50 -9.61 -8.40
N ALA A 178 -6.23 -9.61 -7.29
CA ALA A 178 -6.28 -8.50 -6.36
C ALA A 178 -6.46 -8.99 -4.92
N PHE A 179 -6.16 -8.12 -3.97
CA PHE A 179 -6.50 -8.32 -2.56
C PHE A 179 -7.46 -7.24 -2.12
N VAL A 180 -8.47 -7.59 -1.33
CA VAL A 180 -9.39 -6.64 -0.71
C VAL A 180 -9.30 -6.79 0.80
N GLU A 181 -9.02 -5.70 1.51
CA GLU A 181 -8.95 -5.67 2.97
C GLU A 181 -10.24 -5.12 3.57
N PHE A 182 -10.75 -5.81 4.58
CA PHE A 182 -11.87 -5.39 5.42
C PHE A 182 -11.40 -5.11 6.86
N GLU A 183 -12.27 -4.50 7.66
CA GLU A 183 -12.05 -4.27 9.07
C GLU A 183 -12.15 -5.56 9.90
N GLY A 184 -13.09 -6.44 9.56
CA GLY A 184 -13.27 -7.72 10.22
C GLY A 184 -13.51 -8.89 9.25
N GLU A 185 -13.27 -10.10 9.74
CA GLU A 185 -13.48 -11.34 8.98
C GLU A 185 -14.97 -11.61 8.67
N THR A 186 -15.89 -11.21 9.55
CA THR A 186 -17.33 -11.35 9.33
C THR A 186 -17.79 -10.53 8.13
N GLN A 187 -17.32 -9.28 8.01
CA GLN A 187 -17.63 -8.40 6.88
C GLN A 187 -17.01 -8.90 5.57
N ALA A 188 -15.76 -9.38 5.63
CA ALA A 188 -15.10 -10.02 4.50
C ALA A 188 -15.88 -11.26 4.01
N GLY A 189 -16.39 -12.08 4.94
CA GLY A 189 -17.22 -13.24 4.61
C GLY A 189 -18.50 -12.86 3.87
N VAL A 190 -19.23 -11.86 4.37
CA VAL A 190 -20.45 -11.36 3.69
C VAL A 190 -20.14 -10.87 2.28
N ALA A 191 -19.07 -10.10 2.09
CA ALA A 191 -18.66 -9.61 0.78
C ALA A 191 -18.23 -10.74 -0.16
N LYS A 192 -17.49 -11.73 0.35
CA LYS A 192 -17.09 -12.92 -0.39
C LYS A 192 -18.31 -13.69 -0.89
N ASP A 193 -19.25 -14.01 -0.01
CA ASP A 193 -20.41 -14.83 -0.37
C ASP A 193 -21.34 -14.10 -1.34
N ALA A 194 -21.49 -12.78 -1.20
CA ALA A 194 -22.34 -11.97 -2.06
C ALA A 194 -21.74 -11.72 -3.46
N LEU A 195 -20.41 -11.64 -3.58
CA LEU A 195 -19.72 -11.32 -4.82
C LEU A 195 -19.06 -12.54 -5.49
N GLN A 196 -19.20 -13.73 -4.91
CA GLN A 196 -18.63 -14.95 -5.48
C GLN A 196 -19.23 -15.23 -6.87
N GLY A 197 -18.36 -15.35 -7.88
CA GLY A 197 -18.81 -15.58 -9.26
C GLY A 197 -19.45 -14.36 -9.92
N PHE A 198 -19.39 -13.17 -9.30
CA PHE A 198 -19.88 -11.94 -9.91
C PHE A 198 -19.14 -11.66 -11.22
N ARG A 199 -19.90 -11.31 -12.26
CA ARG A 199 -19.38 -11.06 -13.60
C ARG A 199 -19.02 -9.58 -13.74
N ILE A 200 -17.73 -9.27 -13.68
CA ILE A 200 -17.23 -7.90 -13.89
C ILE A 200 -17.41 -7.48 -15.36
N THR A 201 -17.16 -8.41 -16.28
CA THR A 201 -17.50 -8.32 -17.70
C THR A 201 -18.34 -9.52 -18.11
N ALA A 202 -19.06 -9.42 -19.23
CA ALA A 202 -19.98 -10.48 -19.70
C ALA A 202 -19.32 -11.87 -19.77
N THR A 203 -18.01 -11.92 -20.01
CA THR A 203 -17.23 -13.14 -20.20
C THR A 203 -16.47 -13.61 -18.96
N CYS A 204 -16.30 -12.77 -17.92
CA CYS A 204 -15.38 -13.06 -16.81
C CYS A 204 -16.05 -12.99 -15.44
N ALA A 205 -16.18 -14.14 -14.78
CA ALA A 205 -16.70 -14.28 -13.43
C ALA A 205 -15.55 -14.30 -12.41
N MET A 206 -15.50 -13.34 -11.50
CA MET A 206 -14.43 -13.30 -10.51
C MET A 206 -14.59 -14.39 -9.46
N LYS A 207 -13.45 -14.94 -9.01
CA LYS A 207 -13.39 -15.94 -7.93
C LYS A 207 -12.77 -15.32 -6.70
N ILE A 208 -13.47 -15.44 -5.57
CA ILE A 208 -13.08 -14.85 -4.28
C ILE A 208 -12.80 -15.98 -3.28
N THR A 209 -11.66 -15.89 -2.59
CA THR A 209 -11.32 -16.76 -1.46
C THR A 209 -10.74 -15.94 -0.32
N TYR A 210 -10.67 -16.50 0.89
CA TYR A 210 -9.90 -15.86 1.95
C TYR A 210 -8.41 -15.87 1.59
N ALA A 211 -7.70 -14.77 1.84
CA ALA A 211 -6.26 -14.74 1.64
C ALA A 211 -5.57 -15.71 2.61
N LYS A 212 -4.53 -16.40 2.13
CA LYS A 212 -3.68 -17.26 2.98
C LYS A 212 -3.04 -16.39 4.07
N LYS A 213 -3.04 -16.90 5.31
CA LYS A 213 -2.35 -16.28 6.45
C LYS A 213 -0.83 -16.28 6.25
#